data_AF-A0AA36EWV9-F1
#
_entry.id   AF-A0AA36EWV9-F1
#
_cell.length_a   1.000
_cell.length_b   1.000
_cell.length_c   1.000
_cell.angle_alpha   90.00
_cell.angle_beta   90.00
_cell.angle_gamma   90.00
#
_symmetry.space_group_name_H-M   'P 1'
#
loop_
_entity.id
_entity.type
_entity.pdbx_description
1 polymer ?
#
loop_
_entity_poly.entity_id
_entity_poly.type
_entity_poly.pdbx_seq_one_letter_code
_entity_poly.pdbx_strand_id
1 'polypeptide(L)'
;MEPNDHWIPLSLLFVEFPAGDLIGYILAWFSMVPMFISVGFITLIIIRRDLHTASYFGGIVLNGAISIALKHIIKDRRPPPSPNQIHIGIYGMPSSHSQFMGFFNTYLILFLLFRLYRNYNWIDDSWKIVVSCLTCIVTVLVCISRVYLGYHFVSQVLCGALLGMILGAAWFCTVHLILTPFFPVIAASLIGEFLMVRDSTLIPHVMWFEYKSSRSEARFLPSFILFRPVLKKLTGTGCYALFQWNTRCLKDICHQQHRARAAIAPSNTFSKLHLFNIFFNSIVRLCDKSRIYLLLLITRPRKSFRIFTF
;
A
#
# COMPACT_ATOMS: atom_id res chain seq x y z
N MET A 1 36.08 -23.41 30.74
CA MET A 1 35.08 -23.55 29.67
C MET A 1 35.50 -22.61 28.58
N GLU A 2 36.09 -23.11 27.50
CA GLU A 2 36.30 -22.31 26.30
C GLU A 2 34.92 -21.95 25.72
N PRO A 3 34.66 -20.70 25.32
CA PRO A 3 33.45 -20.37 24.61
C PRO A 3 33.51 -21.09 23.26
N ASN A 4 32.57 -22.00 23.02
CA ASN A 4 32.43 -22.64 21.72
C ASN A 4 32.02 -21.57 20.70
N ASP A 5 32.98 -21.05 19.94
CA ASP A 5 32.80 -20.04 18.86
C ASP A 5 32.10 -20.63 17.61
N HIS A 6 31.05 -21.40 17.83
CA HIS A 6 30.25 -21.99 16.76
C HIS A 6 29.12 -21.02 16.42
N TRP A 7 29.04 -20.52 15.19
CA TRP A 7 27.95 -19.65 14.73
C TRP A 7 26.90 -20.49 14.02
N ILE A 8 25.62 -20.21 14.24
CA ILE A 8 24.52 -20.98 13.63
C ILE A 8 23.71 -20.02 12.74
N PRO A 9 23.51 -20.34 11.45
CA PRO A 9 22.64 -19.55 10.61
C PRO A 9 21.18 -19.81 10.97
N LEU A 10 20.38 -18.75 10.99
CA LEU A 10 18.93 -18.87 10.92
C LEU A 10 18.56 -19.41 9.54
N SER A 11 18.26 -20.71 9.46
CA SER A 11 18.09 -21.50 8.23
C SER A 11 17.06 -20.94 7.25
N LEU A 12 16.11 -20.14 7.73
CA LEU A 12 15.09 -19.52 6.87
C LEU A 12 15.64 -18.36 6.02
N LEU A 13 16.63 -17.59 6.51
CA LEU A 13 17.04 -16.30 5.90
C LEU A 13 18.54 -15.95 6.03
N PHE A 14 19.41 -16.92 6.37
CA PHE A 14 20.88 -16.76 6.43
C PHE A 14 21.36 -15.63 7.35
N VAL A 15 20.78 -15.49 8.55
CA VAL A 15 21.30 -14.60 9.59
C VAL A 15 22.08 -15.41 10.60
N GLU A 16 23.38 -15.19 10.69
CA GLU A 16 24.28 -15.89 11.62
C GLU A 16 24.30 -15.20 12.99
N PHE A 17 24.25 -16.00 14.06
CA PHE A 17 24.38 -15.58 15.46
C PHE A 17 25.22 -16.61 16.25
N PRO A 18 25.86 -16.24 17.38
CA PRO A 18 26.71 -17.15 18.13
C PRO A 18 25.89 -18.24 18.82
N ALA A 19 26.35 -19.49 18.79
CA ALA A 19 25.65 -20.63 19.38
C ALA A 19 25.55 -20.47 20.91
N GLY A 20 24.36 -20.71 21.45
CA GLY A 20 24.10 -20.61 22.88
C GLY A 20 23.78 -19.21 23.38
N ASP A 21 23.78 -18.18 22.51
CA ASP A 21 23.40 -16.82 22.90
C ASP A 21 21.92 -16.53 22.58
N LEU A 22 21.12 -16.40 23.65
CA LEU A 22 19.70 -16.07 23.56
C LEU A 22 19.49 -14.63 23.06
N ILE A 23 20.38 -13.70 23.41
CA ILE A 23 20.26 -12.29 23.01
C ILE A 23 20.51 -12.16 21.52
N GLY A 24 21.58 -12.78 21.02
CA GLY A 24 21.89 -12.90 19.60
C GLY A 24 20.75 -13.53 18.79
N TYR A 25 20.12 -14.59 19.32
CA TYR A 25 18.95 -15.22 18.68
C TYR A 25 17.76 -14.24 18.55
N ILE A 26 17.42 -13.51 19.61
CA ILE A 26 16.33 -12.52 19.58
C ILE A 26 16.68 -11.36 18.63
N LEU A 27 17.92 -10.86 18.67
CA LEU A 27 18.38 -9.78 17.81
C LEU A 27 18.44 -10.19 16.33
N ALA A 28 18.71 -11.46 16.03
CA ALA A 28 18.64 -11.99 14.68
C ALA A 28 17.22 -11.87 14.10
N TRP A 29 16.18 -12.16 14.90
CA TRP A 29 14.79 -11.93 14.50
C TRP A 29 14.48 -10.45 14.26
N PHE A 30 15.00 -9.55 15.11
CA PHE A 30 14.84 -8.11 14.86
C PHE A 30 15.50 -7.68 13.55
N SER A 31 16.65 -8.24 13.18
CA SER A 31 17.28 -7.95 11.88
C SER A 31 16.38 -8.29 10.68
N MET A 32 15.36 -9.15 10.84
CA MET A 32 14.43 -9.54 9.78
C MET A 32 13.20 -8.63 9.64
N VAL A 33 13.00 -7.70 10.58
CA VAL A 33 11.87 -6.75 10.57
C VAL A 33 11.73 -5.99 9.24
N PRO A 34 12.79 -5.44 8.62
CA PRO A 34 12.67 -4.76 7.32
C PRO A 34 12.06 -5.62 6.21
N MET A 35 12.36 -6.92 6.20
CA MET A 35 11.82 -7.86 5.22
C MET A 35 10.33 -8.09 5.46
N PHE A 36 9.92 -8.32 6.72
CA PHE A 36 8.51 -8.47 7.08
C PHE A 36 7.70 -7.20 6.77
N ILE A 37 8.26 -6.02 7.06
CA ILE A 37 7.64 -4.74 6.70
C ILE A 37 7.44 -4.66 5.19
N SER A 38 8.45 -5.01 4.39
CA SER A 38 8.38 -4.96 2.93
C SER A 38 7.30 -5.89 2.37
N VAL A 39 7.22 -7.13 2.85
CA VAL A 39 6.17 -8.08 2.48
C VAL A 39 4.79 -7.58 2.92
N GLY A 40 4.70 -6.99 4.11
CA GLY A 40 3.49 -6.34 4.62
C GLY A 40 3.00 -5.22 3.70
N PHE A 41 3.90 -4.35 3.23
CA PHE A 41 3.55 -3.29 2.27
C PHE A 41 3.03 -3.84 0.96
N ILE A 42 3.71 -4.83 0.36
CA ILE A 42 3.26 -5.44 -0.90
C ILE A 42 1.84 -6.00 -0.73
N THR A 43 1.59 -6.71 0.36
CA THR A 43 0.27 -7.27 0.69
C THR A 43 -0.77 -6.16 0.85
N LEU A 44 -0.45 -5.09 1.58
CA LEU A 44 -1.35 -3.95 1.78
C LEU A 44 -1.65 -3.22 0.48
N ILE A 45 -0.67 -3.04 -0.40
CA ILE A 45 -0.85 -2.40 -1.71
C ILE A 45 -1.80 -3.22 -2.58
N ILE A 46 -1.66 -4.55 -2.60
CA ILE A 46 -2.53 -5.43 -3.39
C ILE A 46 -3.98 -5.39 -2.85
N ILE A 47 -4.15 -5.40 -1.53
CA ILE A 47 -5.49 -5.45 -0.91
C ILE A 47 -6.18 -4.09 -0.93
N ARG A 48 -5.51 -3.05 -0.41
CA ARG A 48 -6.09 -1.72 -0.20
C ARG A 48 -6.03 -0.86 -1.46
N ARG A 49 -4.99 -1.05 -2.29
CA ARG A 49 -4.74 -0.26 -3.52
C ARG A 49 -4.80 1.24 -3.28
N ASP A 50 -4.31 1.66 -2.12
CA ASP A 50 -4.33 3.05 -1.67
C ASP A 50 -3.06 3.80 -2.09
N LEU A 51 -3.23 5.00 -2.66
CA LEU A 51 -2.13 5.79 -3.23
C LEU A 51 -1.11 6.25 -2.19
N HIS A 52 -1.52 6.56 -0.95
CA HIS A 52 -0.58 6.93 0.12
C HIS A 52 0.30 5.74 0.50
N THR A 53 -0.30 4.55 0.62
CA THR A 53 0.42 3.30 0.93
C THR A 53 1.41 2.94 -0.20
N ALA A 54 0.98 3.03 -1.46
CA ALA A 54 1.83 2.79 -2.61
C ALA A 54 2.99 3.81 -2.71
N SER A 55 2.70 5.10 -2.51
CA SER A 55 3.73 6.15 -2.53
C SER A 55 4.74 6.01 -1.40
N TYR A 56 4.29 5.59 -0.22
CA TYR A 56 5.17 5.31 0.91
C TYR A 56 6.14 4.15 0.58
N PHE A 57 5.64 3.03 0.07
CA PHE A 57 6.49 1.92 -0.34
C PHE A 57 7.44 2.31 -1.49
N GLY A 58 6.98 3.13 -2.44
CA GLY A 58 7.84 3.71 -3.48
C GLY A 58 9.03 4.49 -2.90
N GLY A 59 8.80 5.25 -1.83
CA GLY A 59 9.86 5.92 -1.09
C GLY A 59 10.85 4.97 -0.42
N ILE A 60 10.36 3.86 0.15
CA ILE A 60 11.23 2.81 0.72
C ILE A 60 12.13 2.20 -0.36
N VAL A 61 11.58 1.91 -1.54
CA VAL A 61 12.35 1.38 -2.68
C VAL A 61 13.41 2.38 -3.15
N LEU A 62 13.04 3.66 -3.27
CA LEU A 62 13.98 4.73 -3.64
C LEU A 62 15.09 4.89 -2.59
N ASN A 63 14.75 4.86 -1.30
CA ASN A 63 15.71 4.88 -0.20
C ASN A 63 16.68 3.68 -0.28
N GLY A 64 16.18 2.49 -0.63
CA GLY A 64 17.00 1.31 -0.89
C GLY A 64 17.97 1.52 -2.06
N ALA A 65 17.49 2.09 -3.17
CA ALA A 65 18.33 2.41 -4.33
C ALA A 65 19.44 3.42 -3.98
N ILE A 66 19.11 4.47 -3.21
CA ILE A 66 20.10 5.43 -2.68
C ILE A 66 21.12 4.72 -1.79
N SER A 67 20.68 3.82 -0.91
CA SER A 67 21.57 3.02 -0.05
C SER A 67 22.58 2.20 -0.89
N ILE A 68 22.10 1.55 -1.95
CA ILE A 68 22.94 0.78 -2.87
C ILE A 68 23.93 1.70 -3.59
N ALA A 69 23.47 2.83 -4.13
CA ALA A 69 24.33 3.78 -4.82
C ALA A 69 25.45 4.31 -3.90
N LEU A 70 25.10 4.75 -2.69
CA LEU A 70 26.08 5.27 -1.72
C LEU A 70 27.10 4.23 -1.29
N LYS A 71 26.70 2.96 -1.15
CA LYS A 71 27.63 1.86 -0.87
C LYS A 71 28.71 1.70 -1.94
N HIS A 72 28.33 1.86 -3.21
CA HIS A 72 29.27 1.78 -4.33
C HIS A 72 30.14 3.04 -4.48
N ILE A 73 29.72 4.18 -3.93
CA ILE A 73 30.49 5.43 -3.93
C ILE A 73 31.50 5.46 -2.78
N ILE A 74 31.03 5.23 -1.54
CA ILE A 74 31.84 5.39 -0.33
C ILE A 74 32.80 4.21 -0.14
N LYS A 75 32.34 2.99 -0.46
CA LYS A 75 33.15 1.76 -0.39
C LYS A 75 33.81 1.49 0.96
N ASP A 76 33.19 1.94 2.06
CA ASP A 76 33.74 1.74 3.41
C ASP A 76 33.77 0.26 3.81
N ARG A 77 34.77 -0.12 4.60
CA ARG A 77 35.00 -1.51 5.01
C ARG A 77 34.00 -1.96 6.06
N ARG A 78 33.68 -3.25 6.08
CA ARG A 78 32.92 -3.87 7.19
C ARG A 78 33.84 -4.28 8.34
N PRO A 79 33.29 -4.55 9.54
CA PRO A 79 34.02 -5.29 10.57
C PRO A 79 34.59 -6.59 9.99
N PRO A 80 35.78 -7.03 10.41
CA PRO A 80 36.34 -8.30 9.96
C PRO A 80 35.38 -9.44 10.37
N PRO A 81 35.05 -10.37 9.45
CA PRO A 81 34.23 -11.52 9.79
C PRO A 81 34.90 -12.32 10.90
N SER A 82 34.09 -12.83 11.83
CA SER A 82 34.55 -13.93 12.68
C SER A 82 34.87 -15.16 11.79
N PRO A 83 35.72 -16.11 12.25
CA PRO A 83 36.26 -17.18 11.42
C PRO A 83 35.23 -18.02 10.65
N ASN A 84 33.97 -18.03 11.11
CA ASN A 84 32.86 -18.80 10.55
C ASN A 84 31.74 -17.93 9.95
N GLN A 85 31.91 -16.60 9.86
CA GLN A 85 30.88 -15.68 9.41
C GLN A 85 31.03 -15.33 7.92
N ILE A 86 30.01 -15.63 7.11
CA ILE A 86 30.02 -15.32 5.67
C ILE A 86 29.32 -13.98 5.44
N HIS A 87 30.09 -12.90 5.32
CA HIS A 87 29.50 -11.60 4.96
C HIS A 87 29.07 -11.57 3.49
N ILE A 88 27.76 -11.58 3.27
CA ILE A 88 27.17 -11.27 1.95
C ILE A 88 27.26 -9.74 1.76
N GLY A 89 28.26 -9.28 1.01
CA GLY A 89 28.41 -7.90 0.56
C GLY A 89 29.69 -7.19 1.02
N ILE A 90 30.33 -6.49 0.08
CA ILE A 90 31.70 -5.95 0.22
C ILE A 90 31.73 -4.62 1.02
N TYR A 91 30.69 -3.79 0.92
CA TYR A 91 30.70 -2.42 1.48
C TYR A 91 29.75 -2.25 2.68
N GLY A 92 30.20 -1.50 3.69
CA GLY A 92 29.57 -1.33 4.99
C GLY A 92 28.77 -0.04 5.19
N MET A 93 29.19 1.07 4.56
CA MET A 93 28.57 2.39 4.74
C MET A 93 27.64 2.77 3.57
N PRO A 94 26.42 3.29 3.81
CA PRO A 94 25.67 3.26 5.08
C PRO A 94 25.04 1.89 5.37
N SER A 95 24.66 1.63 6.63
CA SER A 95 23.89 0.43 6.98
C SER A 95 22.49 0.48 6.38
N SER A 96 22.19 -0.41 5.42
CA SER A 96 20.88 -0.44 4.74
C SER A 96 19.71 -0.79 5.67
N HIS A 97 19.92 -1.64 6.68
CA HIS A 97 18.87 -1.96 7.66
C HIS A 97 18.53 -0.74 8.52
N SER A 98 19.56 -0.04 8.99
CA SER A 98 19.41 1.19 9.77
C SER A 98 18.75 2.30 8.94
N GLN A 99 19.18 2.47 7.70
CA GLN A 99 18.61 3.45 6.77
C GLN A 99 17.16 3.14 6.39
N PHE A 100 16.81 1.86 6.20
CA PHE A 100 15.43 1.44 5.98
C PHE A 100 14.56 1.79 7.20
N MET A 101 14.98 1.41 8.40
CA MET A 101 14.19 1.62 9.61
C MET A 101 14.07 3.10 9.97
N GLY A 102 15.14 3.88 9.80
CA GLY A 102 15.10 5.34 9.97
C GLY A 102 14.07 5.99 9.04
N PHE A 103 14.07 5.61 7.76
CA PHE A 103 13.08 6.09 6.79
C PHE A 103 11.66 5.71 7.19
N PHE A 104 11.43 4.42 7.46
CA PHE A 104 10.12 3.90 7.83
C PHE A 104 9.58 4.57 9.10
N ASN A 105 10.40 4.66 10.14
CA ASN A 105 9.96 5.23 11.41
C ASN A 105 9.62 6.72 11.27
N THR A 106 10.49 7.52 10.64
CA THR A 106 10.24 8.95 10.46
C THR A 106 9.01 9.21 9.60
N TYR A 107 8.87 8.53 8.46
CA TYR A 107 7.69 8.71 7.61
C TYR A 107 6.41 8.32 8.34
N LEU A 108 6.40 7.20 9.06
CA LEU A 108 5.22 6.76 9.83
C LEU A 108 4.83 7.77 10.91
N ILE A 109 5.79 8.28 11.68
CA ILE A 109 5.52 9.28 12.72
C ILE A 109 4.94 10.55 12.10
N LEU A 110 5.54 11.07 11.03
CA LEU A 110 5.03 12.25 10.34
C LEU A 110 3.61 12.01 9.78
N PHE A 111 3.35 10.82 9.25
CA PHE A 111 2.02 10.42 8.78
C PHE A 111 0.99 10.37 9.92
N LEU A 112 1.35 9.81 11.07
CA LEU A 112 0.46 9.76 12.23
C LEU A 112 0.18 11.16 12.82
N LEU A 113 1.18 12.04 12.82
CA LEU A 113 1.09 13.38 13.43
C LEU A 113 0.38 14.40 12.54
N PHE A 114 0.72 14.47 11.26
CA PHE A 114 0.26 15.54 10.37
C PHE A 114 -0.88 15.10 9.46
N ARG A 115 -0.88 13.83 9.04
CA ARG A 115 -1.81 13.36 8.02
C ARG A 115 -3.06 12.73 8.60
N LEU A 116 -2.91 11.97 9.68
CA LEU A 116 -4.05 11.36 10.36
C LEU A 116 -4.82 12.39 11.18
N TYR A 117 -6.15 12.41 11.04
CA TYR A 117 -7.03 13.35 11.72
C TYR A 117 -6.84 13.30 13.24
N ARG A 118 -6.71 14.47 13.89
CA ARG A 118 -6.60 14.62 15.35
C ARG A 118 -7.98 14.51 15.99
N ASN A 119 -8.17 13.56 16.89
CA ASN A 119 -9.41 13.47 17.65
C ASN A 119 -9.46 14.58 18.72
N TYR A 120 -10.67 14.96 19.13
CA TYR A 120 -10.87 15.96 20.20
C TYR A 120 -10.36 15.44 21.56
N ASN A 121 -10.50 14.13 21.79
CA ASN A 121 -10.03 13.49 23.01
C ASN A 121 -8.61 12.94 22.84
N TRP A 122 -7.74 13.25 23.80
CA TRP A 122 -6.36 12.73 23.84
C TRP A 122 -6.30 11.21 23.97
N ILE A 123 -7.31 10.59 24.60
CA ILE A 123 -7.39 9.12 24.75
C ILE A 123 -7.55 8.46 23.38
N ASP A 124 -8.37 9.03 22.49
CA ASP A 124 -8.61 8.50 21.15
C ASP A 124 -7.38 8.62 20.25
N ASP A 125 -6.45 9.53 20.56
CA ASP A 125 -5.17 9.69 19.85
C ASP A 125 -4.01 8.91 20.50
N SER A 126 -4.21 8.32 21.68
CA SER A 126 -3.16 7.63 22.43
C SER A 126 -2.55 6.45 21.68
N TRP A 127 -3.33 5.77 20.83
CA TRP A 127 -2.79 4.66 20.01
C TRP A 127 -1.72 5.13 19.02
N LYS A 128 -1.79 6.37 18.51
CA LYS A 128 -0.79 6.92 17.60
C LYS A 128 0.56 7.08 18.30
N ILE A 129 0.51 7.50 19.57
CA ILE A 129 1.69 7.64 20.44
C ILE A 129 2.27 6.25 20.71
N VAL A 130 1.44 5.28 21.09
CA VAL A 130 1.86 3.89 21.35
C VAL A 130 2.54 3.29 20.11
N VAL A 131 1.94 3.43 18.92
CA VAL A 131 2.52 2.94 17.66
C VAL A 131 3.85 3.64 17.37
N SER A 132 3.93 4.96 17.53
CA SER A 132 5.17 5.72 17.32
C SER A 132 6.29 5.29 18.26
N CYS A 133 5.99 5.11 19.55
CA CYS A 133 6.95 4.61 20.54
C CYS A 133 7.42 3.20 20.20
N LEU A 134 6.49 2.31 19.84
CA LEU A 134 6.82 0.93 19.47
C LEU A 134 7.74 0.88 18.23
N THR A 135 7.46 1.66 17.19
CA THR A 135 8.30 1.67 15.99
C THR A 135 9.67 2.31 16.24
N CYS A 136 9.76 3.30 17.13
CA CYS A 136 11.04 3.82 17.61
C CYS A 136 11.87 2.73 18.31
N ILE A 137 11.26 1.98 19.24
CA ILE A 137 11.92 0.89 19.97
C ILE A 137 12.41 -0.18 18.99
N VAL A 138 11.55 -0.63 18.08
CA VAL A 138 11.91 -1.64 17.07
C VAL A 138 13.04 -1.13 16.17
N THR A 139 13.02 0.15 15.77
CA THR A 139 14.10 0.77 14.98
C THR A 139 15.44 0.72 15.73
N VAL A 140 15.45 1.06 17.01
CA VAL A 140 16.66 1.00 17.85
C VAL A 140 17.15 -0.44 18.01
N LEU A 141 16.25 -1.40 18.22
CA LEU A 141 16.61 -2.83 18.33
C LEU A 141 17.21 -3.38 17.03
N VAL A 142 16.69 -2.96 15.86
CA VAL A 142 17.30 -3.28 14.56
C VAL A 142 18.70 -2.67 14.45
N CYS A 143 18.89 -1.42 14.88
CA CYS A 143 20.21 -0.79 14.87
C CYS A 143 21.20 -1.53 15.77
N ILE A 144 20.78 -1.90 16.98
CA ILE A 144 21.59 -2.68 17.93
C ILE A 144 21.94 -4.05 17.34
N SER A 145 20.99 -4.74 16.71
CA SER A 145 21.26 -6.06 16.12
C SER A 145 22.36 -6.03 15.06
N ARG A 146 22.46 -4.94 14.28
CA ARG A 146 23.52 -4.78 13.26
C ARG A 146 24.92 -4.64 13.85
N VAL A 147 25.05 -4.02 15.02
CA VAL A 147 26.33 -3.87 15.73
C VAL A 147 26.65 -5.14 16.51
N TYR A 148 25.66 -5.66 17.25
CA TYR A 148 25.82 -6.82 18.13
C TYR A 148 26.20 -8.10 17.36
N LEU A 149 25.57 -8.34 16.20
CA LEU A 149 25.87 -9.49 15.35
C LEU A 149 27.12 -9.28 14.46
N GLY A 150 27.89 -8.21 14.67
CA GLY A 150 29.16 -7.97 14.00
C GLY A 150 29.07 -7.52 12.54
N TYR A 151 27.88 -7.17 12.03
CA TYR A 151 27.73 -6.81 10.60
C TYR A 151 28.20 -5.39 10.27
N HIS A 152 28.12 -4.45 11.21
CA HIS A 152 28.40 -3.03 10.98
C HIS A 152 29.05 -2.35 12.19
N PHE A 153 29.87 -1.34 11.91
CA PHE A 153 30.32 -0.40 12.95
C PHE A 153 29.20 0.54 13.37
N VAL A 154 29.28 1.07 14.59
CA VAL A 154 28.31 2.04 15.13
C VAL A 154 28.17 3.26 14.22
N SER A 155 29.28 3.78 13.67
CA SER A 155 29.28 4.91 12.73
C SER A 155 28.44 4.62 11.47
N GLN A 156 28.52 3.41 10.93
CA GLN A 156 27.76 2.98 9.75
C GLN A 156 26.26 2.87 10.02
N VAL A 157 25.92 2.44 11.23
CA VAL A 157 24.53 2.35 11.69
C VAL A 157 23.96 3.75 11.92
N LEU A 158 24.68 4.64 12.61
CA LEU A 158 24.22 6.01 12.85
C LEU A 158 24.08 6.82 11.56
N CYS A 159 25.06 6.73 10.64
CA CYS A 159 24.98 7.38 9.34
C CYS A 159 23.76 6.87 8.54
N GLY A 160 23.54 5.55 8.53
CA GLY A 160 22.36 4.96 7.91
C GLY A 160 21.06 5.48 8.51
N ALA A 161 20.93 5.47 9.84
CA ALA A 161 19.73 5.94 10.53
C ALA A 161 19.44 7.41 10.21
N LEU A 162 20.43 8.29 10.36
CA LEU A 162 20.31 9.73 10.09
C LEU A 162 19.91 10.00 8.64
N LEU A 163 20.58 9.35 7.69
CA LEU A 163 20.24 9.47 6.27
C LEU A 163 18.80 8.99 6.01
N GLY A 164 18.42 7.84 6.59
CA GLY A 164 17.06 7.31 6.50
C GLY A 164 16.01 8.29 7.02
N MET A 165 16.24 8.88 8.20
CA MET A 165 15.32 9.87 8.78
C MET A 165 15.18 11.11 7.88
N ILE A 166 16.29 11.64 7.36
CA ILE A 166 16.28 12.81 6.46
C ILE A 166 15.50 12.49 5.18
N LEU A 167 15.79 11.35 4.55
CA LEU A 167 15.09 10.91 3.34
C LEU A 167 13.61 10.63 3.60
N GLY A 168 13.27 10.06 4.76
CA GLY A 168 11.89 9.79 5.17
C GLY A 168 11.08 11.07 5.34
N ALA A 169 11.66 12.07 6.01
CA ALA A 169 11.05 13.40 6.15
C ALA A 169 10.89 14.11 4.80
N ALA A 170 11.95 14.10 3.98
CA ALA A 170 11.92 14.70 2.64
C ALA A 170 10.85 14.05 1.75
N TRP A 171 10.80 12.72 1.72
CA TRP A 171 9.80 11.98 0.94
C TRP A 171 8.38 12.21 1.45
N PHE A 172 8.18 12.29 2.77
CA PHE A 172 6.89 12.65 3.35
C PHE A 172 6.41 14.01 2.83
N CYS A 173 7.27 15.02 2.85
CA CYS A 173 6.97 16.34 2.30
C CYS A 173 6.67 16.29 0.81
N THR A 174 7.44 15.53 0.01
CA THR A 174 7.16 15.32 -1.42
C THR A 174 5.79 14.69 -1.63
N VAL A 175 5.44 13.64 -0.89
CA VAL A 175 4.13 12.98 -1.02
C VAL A 175 3.00 13.95 -0.65
N HIS A 176 3.12 14.67 0.45
CA HIS A 176 2.03 15.50 0.98
C HIS A 176 1.86 16.80 0.22
N LEU A 177 2.96 17.46 -0.16
CA LEU A 177 2.92 18.78 -0.80
C LEU A 177 2.83 18.67 -2.33
N ILE A 178 3.47 17.65 -2.92
CA ILE A 178 3.59 17.54 -4.39
C ILE A 178 2.66 16.46 -4.92
N LEU A 179 2.72 15.22 -4.42
CA LEU A 179 1.99 14.10 -5.03
C LEU A 179 0.49 14.08 -4.69
N THR A 180 0.13 14.42 -3.45
CA THR A 180 -1.26 14.36 -2.95
C THR A 180 -2.25 15.16 -3.81
N PRO A 181 -1.93 16.39 -4.28
CA PRO A 181 -2.78 17.12 -5.24
C PRO A 181 -3.07 16.36 -6.55
N PHE A 182 -2.17 15.47 -6.99
CA PHE A 182 -2.33 14.68 -8.21
C PHE A 182 -3.05 13.34 -8.00
N PHE A 183 -3.24 12.90 -6.75
CA PHE A 183 -3.88 11.61 -6.45
C PHE A 183 -5.28 11.45 -7.04
N PRO A 184 -6.17 12.46 -7.05
CA PRO A 184 -7.48 12.35 -7.69
C PRO A 184 -7.37 12.11 -9.20
N VAL A 185 -6.39 12.75 -9.86
CA VAL A 185 -6.15 12.60 -11.31
C VAL A 185 -5.61 11.20 -11.62
N ILE A 186 -4.69 10.69 -10.79
CA ILE A 186 -4.13 9.35 -10.94
C ILE A 186 -5.22 8.29 -10.73
N ALA A 187 -6.05 8.44 -9.69
CA ALA A 187 -7.14 7.50 -9.40
C ALA A 187 -8.21 7.48 -10.51
N ALA A 188 -8.49 8.63 -11.14
CA ALA A 188 -9.44 8.74 -12.25
C ALA A 188 -8.86 8.37 -13.63
N SER A 189 -7.56 8.07 -13.71
CA SER A 189 -6.95 7.63 -14.98
C SER A 189 -7.44 6.25 -15.40
N LEU A 190 -7.33 5.91 -16.70
CA LEU A 190 -7.71 4.58 -17.21
C LEU A 190 -7.01 3.44 -16.46
N ILE A 191 -5.75 3.66 -16.08
CA ILE A 191 -4.96 2.71 -15.29
C ILE A 191 -5.48 2.65 -13.85
N GLY A 192 -5.80 3.80 -13.26
CA GLY A 192 -6.38 3.91 -11.92
C GLY A 192 -7.72 3.17 -11.81
N GLU A 193 -8.62 3.35 -12.79
CA GLU A 193 -9.90 2.64 -12.86
C GLU A 193 -9.70 1.14 -13.10
N PHE A 194 -8.83 0.75 -14.03
CA PHE A 194 -8.52 -0.66 -14.31
C PHE A 194 -7.96 -1.39 -13.09
N LEU A 195 -7.04 -0.76 -12.37
CA LEU A 195 -6.44 -1.31 -11.16
C LEU A 195 -7.34 -1.14 -9.91
N MET A 196 -8.42 -0.37 -10.01
CA MET A 196 -9.29 0.06 -8.90
C MET A 196 -8.51 0.72 -7.76
N VAL A 197 -7.62 1.65 -8.14
CA VAL A 197 -6.83 2.45 -7.20
C VAL A 197 -7.75 3.38 -6.42
N ARG A 198 -7.52 3.49 -5.11
CA ARG A 198 -8.30 4.32 -4.21
C ARG A 198 -7.51 5.53 -3.75
N ASP A 199 -8.19 6.67 -3.72
CA ASP A 199 -7.72 7.87 -3.06
C ASP A 199 -8.50 8.08 -1.75
N SER A 200 -7.83 7.83 -0.62
CA SER A 200 -8.39 8.03 0.72
C SER A 200 -8.02 9.40 1.30
N THR A 201 -7.52 10.35 0.50
CA THR A 201 -6.95 11.60 0.99
C THR A 201 -7.93 12.40 1.85
N LEU A 202 -9.17 12.53 1.38
CA LEU A 202 -10.19 13.37 2.03
C LEU A 202 -10.95 12.64 3.15
N ILE A 203 -10.74 11.34 3.33
CA ILE A 203 -11.47 10.54 4.33
C ILE A 203 -10.71 10.61 5.67
N PRO A 204 -11.28 11.21 6.72
CA PRO A 204 -10.57 11.39 7.99
C PRO A 204 -10.35 10.07 8.74
N HIS A 205 -11.31 9.14 8.68
CA HIS A 205 -11.23 7.86 9.39
C HIS A 205 -11.62 6.70 8.48
N VAL A 206 -10.66 6.21 7.70
CA VAL A 206 -10.88 5.17 6.66
C VAL A 206 -11.54 3.92 7.25
N MET A 207 -11.03 3.38 8.37
CA MET A 207 -11.62 2.18 8.97
C MET A 207 -13.08 2.37 9.42
N TRP A 208 -13.42 3.55 9.94
CA TRP A 208 -14.79 3.84 10.35
C TRP A 208 -15.70 4.01 9.15
N PHE A 209 -15.22 4.69 8.11
CA PHE A 209 -15.93 4.84 6.84
C PHE A 209 -16.20 3.48 6.18
N GLU A 210 -15.19 2.60 6.10
CA GLU A 210 -15.35 1.25 5.55
C GLU A 210 -16.33 0.40 6.38
N TYR A 211 -16.22 0.45 7.72
CA TYR A 211 -17.14 -0.24 8.62
C TYR A 211 -18.59 0.23 8.42
N LYS A 212 -18.83 1.54 8.42
CA LYS A 212 -20.17 2.13 8.27
C LYS A 212 -20.77 1.82 6.91
N SER A 213 -19.99 1.95 5.84
CA SER A 213 -20.42 1.67 4.46
C SER A 213 -20.78 0.19 4.28
N SER A 214 -19.95 -0.72 4.80
CA SER A 214 -20.23 -2.16 4.76
C SER A 214 -21.49 -2.51 5.55
N ARG A 215 -21.67 -1.90 6.73
CA ARG A 215 -22.85 -2.11 7.58
C ARG A 215 -24.14 -1.54 7.00
N SER A 216 -24.09 -0.39 6.31
CA SER A 216 -25.27 0.18 5.66
C SER A 216 -25.74 -0.72 4.52
N GLU A 217 -24.83 -1.13 3.63
CA GLU A 217 -25.15 -2.04 2.52
C GLU A 217 -25.74 -3.37 3.02
N ALA A 218 -25.13 -3.96 4.06
CA ALA A 218 -25.62 -5.19 4.68
C ALA A 218 -27.02 -5.06 5.33
N ARG A 219 -27.47 -3.85 5.68
CA ARG A 219 -28.84 -3.61 6.20
C ARG A 219 -29.88 -3.45 5.10
N PHE A 220 -29.49 -3.04 3.89
CA PHE A 220 -30.41 -2.89 2.76
C PHE A 220 -30.58 -4.18 1.95
N LEU A 221 -29.60 -5.08 1.98
CA LEU A 221 -29.65 -6.39 1.31
C LEU A 221 -30.74 -7.37 1.81
N PRO A 222 -31.08 -7.47 3.11
CA PRO A 222 -32.12 -8.38 3.60
C PRO A 222 -33.47 -8.10 2.95
N SER A 223 -33.84 -6.83 2.81
CA SER A 223 -35.09 -6.43 2.15
C SER A 223 -35.11 -6.81 0.66
N PHE A 224 -33.96 -6.81 -0.02
CA PHE A 224 -33.89 -7.11 -1.45
C PHE A 224 -33.88 -8.63 -1.75
N ILE A 225 -33.25 -9.42 -0.87
CA ILE A 225 -33.13 -10.88 -1.04
C ILE A 225 -34.39 -11.61 -0.53
N LEU A 226 -35.01 -11.15 0.57
CA LEU A 226 -36.28 -11.71 1.05
C LEU A 226 -37.47 -11.38 0.16
N PHE A 227 -37.44 -10.26 -0.58
CA PHE A 227 -38.51 -9.93 -1.55
C PHE A 227 -38.34 -10.60 -2.91
N ARG A 228 -37.19 -11.19 -3.24
CA ARG A 228 -37.01 -11.88 -4.53
C ARG A 228 -38.00 -13.04 -4.73
N PRO A 229 -38.24 -13.93 -3.77
CA PRO A 229 -39.26 -14.98 -3.90
C PRO A 229 -40.69 -14.42 -3.91
N VAL A 230 -40.97 -13.35 -3.17
CA VAL A 230 -42.31 -12.74 -3.05
C VAL A 230 -42.68 -11.98 -4.32
N LEU A 231 -41.76 -11.21 -4.89
CA LEU A 231 -41.94 -10.53 -6.19
C LEU A 231 -42.08 -11.53 -7.34
N LYS A 232 -41.34 -12.65 -7.32
CA LYS A 232 -41.48 -13.71 -8.34
C LYS A 232 -42.83 -14.45 -8.26
N LYS A 233 -43.48 -14.45 -7.09
CA LYS A 233 -44.80 -15.06 -6.88
C LYS A 233 -45.96 -14.10 -7.21
N LEU A 234 -45.72 -12.78 -7.11
CA LEU A 234 -46.71 -11.74 -7.41
C LEU A 234 -46.73 -11.34 -8.89
N THR A 235 -45.65 -11.53 -9.65
CA THR A 235 -45.59 -11.28 -11.10
C THR A 235 -45.78 -12.57 -11.91
N GLY A 236 -46.91 -13.25 -11.70
CA GLY A 236 -47.33 -14.43 -12.46
C GLY A 236 -47.78 -14.16 -13.90
N THR A 237 -47.76 -12.91 -14.36
CA THR A 237 -48.13 -12.53 -15.73
C THR A 237 -47.28 -11.35 -16.17
N GLY A 238 -46.78 -11.43 -17.40
CA GLY A 238 -45.87 -10.45 -17.97
C GLY A 238 -46.37 -9.02 -17.84
N CYS A 239 -45.62 -8.20 -17.11
CA CYS A 239 -45.66 -6.75 -17.21
C CYS A 239 -44.33 -6.20 -16.69
N TYR A 240 -43.39 -5.93 -17.59
CA TYR A 240 -42.20 -5.15 -17.30
C TYR A 240 -42.59 -3.68 -17.25
N ALA A 241 -43.11 -3.19 -16.13
CA ALA A 241 -43.24 -1.76 -15.89
C ALA A 241 -43.30 -1.46 -14.39
N LEU A 242 -42.49 -0.46 -14.00
CA LEU A 242 -42.64 0.37 -12.80
C LEU A 242 -42.39 -0.29 -11.44
N PHE A 243 -41.14 -0.25 -11.01
CA PHE A 243 -40.85 0.07 -9.61
C PHE A 243 -39.85 1.21 -9.56
N GLN A 244 -40.37 2.44 -9.40
CA GLN A 244 -39.55 3.62 -9.13
C GLN A 244 -38.81 3.41 -7.81
N TRP A 245 -37.49 3.36 -7.89
CA TRP A 245 -36.64 3.39 -6.72
C TRP A 245 -36.52 4.84 -6.23
N ASN A 246 -36.81 5.06 -4.95
CA ASN A 246 -36.79 6.37 -4.32
C ASN A 246 -35.36 6.94 -4.34
N THR A 247 -35.18 7.99 -5.13
CA THR A 247 -33.89 8.56 -5.56
C THR A 247 -33.14 9.36 -4.48
N ARG A 248 -33.46 9.22 -3.18
CA ARG A 248 -32.77 10.00 -2.13
C ARG A 248 -31.30 9.61 -1.97
N CYS A 249 -30.98 8.32 -1.93
CA CYS A 249 -29.60 7.87 -1.69
C CYS A 249 -28.67 8.06 -2.92
N LEU A 250 -29.21 7.87 -4.13
CA LEU A 250 -28.49 8.16 -5.38
C LEU A 250 -28.35 9.67 -5.64
N LYS A 251 -29.32 10.49 -5.23
CA LYS A 251 -29.18 11.96 -5.32
C LYS A 251 -28.08 12.46 -4.40
N ASP A 252 -27.89 11.92 -3.21
CA ASP A 252 -26.84 12.37 -2.28
C ASP A 252 -25.43 12.00 -2.77
N ILE A 253 -25.26 10.79 -3.32
CA ILE A 253 -24.01 10.34 -3.93
C ILE A 253 -23.73 11.11 -5.23
N CYS A 254 -24.76 11.32 -6.06
CA CYS A 254 -24.64 12.09 -7.30
C CYS A 254 -24.45 13.59 -7.03
N HIS A 255 -24.99 14.16 -5.95
CA HIS A 255 -24.75 15.55 -5.54
C HIS A 255 -23.31 15.78 -5.05
N GLN A 256 -22.72 14.82 -4.34
CA GLN A 256 -21.30 14.87 -3.97
C GLN A 256 -20.40 14.73 -5.20
N GLN A 257 -20.77 13.83 -6.13
CA GLN A 257 -19.99 13.58 -7.34
C GLN A 257 -20.13 14.70 -8.41
N HIS A 258 -21.29 15.35 -8.51
CA HIS A 258 -21.48 16.54 -9.37
C HIS A 258 -20.79 17.79 -8.80
N ARG A 259 -20.73 17.96 -7.48
CA ARG A 259 -19.92 19.05 -6.87
C ARG A 259 -18.43 18.86 -7.11
N ALA A 260 -17.94 17.62 -7.15
CA ALA A 260 -16.55 17.31 -7.50
C ALA A 260 -16.26 17.50 -9.02
N ARG A 261 -17.22 17.17 -9.89
CA ARG A 261 -17.08 17.33 -11.35
C ARG A 261 -17.25 18.77 -11.85
N ALA A 262 -18.01 19.61 -11.15
CA ALA A 262 -18.20 21.02 -11.54
C ALA A 262 -16.94 21.90 -11.33
N ALA A 263 -15.91 21.39 -10.66
CA ALA A 263 -14.65 22.11 -10.42
C ALA A 263 -13.57 21.88 -11.48
N ILE A 264 -13.81 21.03 -12.50
CA ILE A 264 -12.80 20.68 -13.51
C ILE A 264 -13.44 20.79 -14.91
N ALA A 265 -13.18 21.90 -15.59
CA ALA A 265 -13.45 22.05 -17.02
C ALA A 265 -12.45 21.19 -17.83
N PRO A 266 -12.85 20.61 -18.99
CA PRO A 266 -12.00 19.70 -19.74
C PRO A 266 -11.09 20.47 -20.71
N SER A 267 -9.81 20.10 -20.76
CA SER A 267 -8.98 20.34 -21.96
C SER A 267 -8.60 18.99 -22.58
N ASN A 268 -8.95 18.88 -23.86
CA ASN A 268 -8.68 17.76 -24.75
C ASN A 268 -7.20 17.35 -24.72
N THR A 269 -6.91 16.05 -24.90
CA THR A 269 -6.20 15.57 -26.10
C THR A 269 -6.19 14.05 -26.13
N PHE A 270 -6.81 13.54 -27.18
CA PHE A 270 -6.78 12.16 -27.65
C PHE A 270 -5.41 11.86 -28.27
N SER A 271 -4.90 10.63 -28.09
CA SER A 271 -4.36 9.77 -29.15
C SER A 271 -3.09 8.99 -28.77
N LYS A 272 -3.07 7.73 -29.23
CA LYS A 272 -1.95 6.80 -29.39
C LYS A 272 -1.53 5.97 -28.17
N LEU A 273 -2.01 4.73 -28.09
CA LEU A 273 -1.18 3.60 -27.63
C LEU A 273 -1.64 2.27 -28.24
N HIS A 274 -1.35 2.08 -29.53
CA HIS A 274 -1.70 0.86 -30.27
C HIS A 274 -0.68 -0.29 -30.10
N LEU A 275 0.36 -0.12 -29.27
CA LEU A 275 1.45 -1.09 -29.08
C LEU A 275 1.35 -1.91 -27.78
N PHE A 276 0.34 -1.66 -26.93
CA PHE A 276 0.16 -2.39 -25.66
C PHE A 276 -0.63 -3.72 -25.82
N ASN A 277 -1.16 -3.98 -27.02
CA ASN A 277 -2.16 -5.04 -27.25
C ASN A 277 -1.60 -6.48 -27.40
N ILE A 278 -0.29 -6.65 -27.54
CA ILE A 278 0.28 -7.99 -27.81
C ILE A 278 0.76 -8.69 -26.53
N PHE A 279 1.17 -7.93 -25.51
CA PHE A 279 1.57 -8.50 -24.21
C PHE A 279 0.38 -8.74 -23.26
N PHE A 280 -0.73 -8.01 -23.47
CA PHE A 280 -1.95 -8.07 -22.64
C PHE A 280 -2.75 -9.38 -22.84
N ASN A 281 -2.76 -9.95 -24.05
CA ASN A 281 -3.59 -11.12 -24.37
C ASN A 281 -3.16 -12.43 -23.70
N SER A 282 -1.91 -12.55 -23.25
CA SER A 282 -1.43 -13.75 -22.53
C SER A 282 -1.76 -13.72 -21.03
N ILE A 283 -1.94 -12.53 -20.44
CA ILE A 283 -2.31 -12.35 -19.03
C ILE A 283 -3.84 -12.40 -18.85
N VAL A 284 -4.61 -11.97 -19.85
CA VAL A 284 -6.09 -12.04 -19.83
C VAL A 284 -6.61 -13.49 -19.78
N ARG A 285 -5.90 -14.46 -20.36
CA ARG A 285 -6.36 -15.88 -20.36
C ARG A 285 -6.26 -16.60 -19.02
N LEU A 286 -5.50 -16.09 -18.04
CA LEU A 286 -5.39 -16.69 -16.70
C LEU A 286 -6.34 -16.07 -15.67
N CYS A 287 -6.95 -14.91 -15.98
CA CYS A 287 -7.88 -14.21 -15.09
C CYS A 287 -9.36 -14.45 -15.45
N ASP A 288 -9.64 -15.14 -16.57
CA ASP A 288 -10.97 -15.31 -17.16
C ASP A 288 -11.72 -16.57 -16.69
N LYS A 289 -11.68 -16.86 -15.37
CA LYS A 289 -12.48 -17.94 -14.77
C LYS A 289 -13.42 -17.51 -13.64
N SER A 290 -13.49 -16.22 -13.29
CA SER A 290 -14.29 -15.76 -12.15
C SER A 290 -15.32 -14.68 -12.43
N ARG A 291 -15.54 -14.23 -13.69
CA ARG A 291 -16.58 -13.23 -14.01
C ARG A 291 -17.22 -13.37 -15.40
N ILE A 292 -17.84 -14.51 -15.69
CA ILE A 292 -18.90 -14.56 -16.72
C ILE A 292 -20.20 -14.19 -16.02
N TYR A 293 -20.62 -12.92 -16.09
CA TYR A 293 -22.03 -12.45 -16.06
C TYR A 293 -22.06 -10.91 -16.20
N LEU A 294 -21.51 -10.36 -17.28
CA LEU A 294 -21.85 -9.00 -17.72
C LEU A 294 -21.55 -8.79 -19.20
N LEU A 295 -22.18 -9.59 -20.07
CA LEU A 295 -22.11 -9.36 -21.52
C LEU A 295 -23.40 -9.86 -22.16
N LEU A 296 -24.43 -9.01 -22.18
CA LEU A 296 -25.62 -9.20 -23.04
C LEU A 296 -26.43 -7.90 -23.19
N LEU A 297 -25.79 -6.79 -23.60
CA LEU A 297 -26.52 -5.60 -24.10
C LEU A 297 -25.83 -4.87 -25.26
N ILE A 298 -25.01 -5.54 -26.07
CA ILE A 298 -24.57 -5.00 -27.37
C ILE A 298 -24.58 -6.10 -28.42
N THR A 299 -25.76 -6.58 -28.80
CA THR A 299 -25.99 -7.21 -30.12
C THR A 299 -27.48 -7.13 -30.46
N ARG A 300 -27.89 -6.13 -31.25
CA ARG A 300 -28.95 -6.36 -32.25
C ARG A 300 -28.54 -5.74 -33.59
N PRO A 301 -28.53 -6.53 -34.67
CA PRO A 301 -28.23 -6.04 -36.01
C PRO A 301 -29.45 -5.38 -36.66
N ARG A 302 -29.16 -4.49 -37.62
CA ARG A 302 -30.07 -3.78 -38.53
C ARG A 302 -31.13 -4.69 -39.16
N LYS A 303 -32.37 -4.20 -39.29
CA LYS A 303 -33.19 -4.37 -40.51
C LYS A 303 -33.96 -3.08 -40.83
N SER A 304 -33.78 -2.66 -42.09
CA SER A 304 -34.49 -1.62 -42.85
C SER A 304 -36.00 -1.83 -42.87
N PHE A 305 -36.81 -0.76 -42.91
CA PHE A 305 -37.88 -0.59 -43.92
C PHE A 305 -38.41 0.86 -43.99
N ARG A 306 -38.96 1.19 -45.16
CA ARG A 306 -39.18 2.47 -45.85
C ARG A 306 -40.28 3.42 -45.30
N ILE A 307 -40.06 4.73 -45.53
CA ILE A 307 -40.93 5.77 -46.16
C ILE A 307 -42.45 5.51 -46.15
N PHE A 308 -43.23 6.45 -45.60
CA PHE A 308 -44.26 7.21 -46.35
C PHE A 308 -44.69 8.49 -45.61
N THR A 309 -44.84 9.53 -46.41
CA THR A 309 -45.42 10.86 -46.18
C THR A 309 -46.89 10.80 -45.75
N PHE A 310 -47.30 11.67 -44.83
CA PHE A 310 -48.18 12.85 -45.05
C PHE A 310 -48.14 13.73 -43.79
#